data_AF-A0AAN1HWK4-F1
#
_entry.id   AF-A0AAN1HWK4-F1
#
_cell.length_a   1.000
_cell.length_b   1.000
_cell.length_c   1.000
_cell.angle_alpha   90.00
_cell.angle_beta   90.00
_cell.angle_gamma   90.00
#
_symmetry.space_group_name_H-M   'P 1'
#
loop_
_entity.id
_entity.type
_entity.pdbx_description
1 polymer ?
#
loop_
_entity_poly.entity_id
_entity_poly.type
_entity_poly.pdbx_seq_one_letter_code
_entity_poly.pdbx_strand_id
1 'polypeptide(L)'
;MNCGGERTERSRARELSLTTVRWLLAPRWQWRTRRLRAAHGPTLSYEVAWCLVALADDVDNLPYVRRRNRPVPSVLPGVMVDLWAQLDPAEQQRRRAWLTRHSRTPLHLLGVPEELIELAGLHVTEWALPPDMPSISLVVQQRSRPKKTD
;
A
#
# COMPACT_ATOMS: atom_id res chain seq x y z
N MET A 1 30.97 1.81 -30.01
CA MET A 1 30.04 1.06 -29.13
C MET A 1 29.13 2.08 -28.46
N ASN A 2 27.86 2.16 -28.87
CA ASN A 2 26.92 3.23 -28.49
C ASN A 2 25.69 2.62 -27.79
N CYS A 3 25.87 2.14 -26.56
CA CYS A 3 24.81 1.43 -25.81
C CYS A 3 24.02 2.31 -24.82
N GLY A 4 24.26 3.63 -24.82
CA GLY A 4 23.65 4.58 -23.88
C GLY A 4 22.35 5.26 -24.38
N GLY A 5 22.19 5.43 -25.69
CA GLY A 5 21.04 6.12 -26.29
C GLY A 5 19.73 5.34 -26.15
N GLU A 6 19.76 4.04 -26.51
CA GLU A 6 18.55 3.20 -26.54
C GLU A 6 17.90 3.00 -25.18
N ARG A 7 18.69 2.91 -24.09
CA ARG A 7 18.14 2.80 -22.73
C ARG A 7 17.43 4.08 -22.31
N THR A 8 17.98 5.23 -22.68
CA THR A 8 17.44 6.55 -22.32
C THR A 8 16.15 6.83 -23.08
N GLU A 9 16.09 6.46 -24.37
CA GLU A 9 14.89 6.58 -25.20
C GLU A 9 13.78 5.63 -24.76
N ARG A 10 14.10 4.37 -24.43
CA ARG A 10 13.12 3.42 -23.86
C ARG A 10 12.59 3.91 -22.52
N SER A 11 13.45 4.48 -21.67
CA SER A 11 13.04 5.05 -20.38
C SER A 11 12.11 6.25 -20.57
N ARG A 12 12.45 7.19 -21.46
CA ARG A 12 11.59 8.35 -21.77
C ARG A 12 10.26 7.94 -22.39
N ALA A 13 10.28 7.02 -23.36
CA ALA A 13 9.06 6.51 -23.98
C ALA A 13 8.15 5.80 -22.95
N ARG A 14 8.75 5.05 -22.02
CA ARG A 14 8.02 4.44 -20.88
C ARG A 14 7.46 5.49 -19.92
N GLU A 15 8.23 6.50 -19.55
CA GLU A 15 7.76 7.60 -18.68
C GLU A 15 6.60 8.38 -19.31
N LEU A 16 6.67 8.66 -20.61
CA LEU A 16 5.59 9.29 -21.37
C LEU A 16 4.35 8.39 -21.42
N SER A 17 4.53 7.09 -21.69
CA SER A 17 3.45 6.09 -21.67
C SER A 17 2.78 6.02 -20.30
N LEU A 18 3.55 5.95 -19.21
CA LEU A 18 3.03 5.92 -17.84
C LEU A 18 2.32 7.21 -17.47
N THR A 19 2.83 8.37 -17.91
CA THR A 19 2.18 9.66 -17.68
C THR A 19 0.82 9.72 -18.38
N THR A 20 0.73 9.25 -19.63
CA THR A 20 -0.53 9.17 -20.38
C THR A 20 -1.51 8.19 -19.74
N VAL A 21 -1.05 6.99 -19.34
CA VAL A 21 -1.89 5.99 -18.65
C VAL A 21 -2.42 6.54 -17.32
N ARG A 22 -1.59 7.26 -16.54
CA ARG A 22 -2.00 7.90 -15.28
C ARG A 22 -3.14 8.89 -15.46
N TRP A 23 -3.10 9.72 -16.50
CA TRP A 23 -4.17 10.69 -16.76
C TRP A 23 -5.46 10.00 -17.21
N LEU A 24 -5.36 8.97 -18.05
CA LEU A 24 -6.52 8.20 -18.50
C LEU A 24 -7.18 7.42 -17.36
N LEU A 25 -6.38 6.91 -16.42
CA LEU A 25 -6.88 6.16 -15.26
C LEU A 25 -7.18 7.03 -14.04
N ALA A 26 -6.89 8.33 -14.07
CA ALA A 26 -7.06 9.22 -12.91
C ALA A 26 -8.47 9.15 -12.30
N PRO A 27 -9.59 9.12 -13.06
CA PRO A 27 -10.92 8.99 -12.48
C PRO A 27 -11.14 7.63 -11.79
N ARG A 28 -10.67 6.54 -12.40
CA ARG A 28 -10.75 5.19 -11.84
C ARG A 28 -9.91 5.07 -10.57
N TRP A 29 -8.72 5.66 -10.57
CA TRP A 29 -7.82 5.70 -9.42
C TRP A 29 -8.42 6.53 -8.29
N GLN A 30 -9.03 7.68 -8.57
CA GLN A 30 -9.73 8.48 -7.57
C GLN A 30 -10.86 7.69 -6.91
N TRP A 31 -11.67 6.97 -7.69
CA TRP A 31 -12.73 6.14 -7.13
C TRP A 31 -12.19 4.98 -6.29
N ARG A 32 -11.18 4.25 -6.80
CA ARG A 32 -10.51 3.17 -6.03
C ARG A 32 -9.89 3.71 -4.74
N THR A 33 -9.28 4.89 -4.77
CA THR A 33 -8.71 5.56 -3.61
C THR A 33 -9.77 5.87 -2.56
N ARG A 34 -10.90 6.46 -2.98
CA ARG A 34 -12.02 6.75 -2.08
C ARG A 34 -12.61 5.47 -1.48
N ARG A 35 -12.75 4.42 -2.29
CA ARG A 35 -13.24 3.11 -1.82
C ARG A 35 -12.28 2.46 -0.84
N LEU A 36 -10.98 2.48 -1.14
CA LEU A 36 -9.95 1.94 -0.25
C LEU A 36 -9.97 2.68 1.09
N ARG A 37 -10.00 4.01 1.07
CA ARG A 37 -10.08 4.82 2.30
C ARG A 37 -11.37 4.57 3.08
N ALA A 38 -12.52 4.50 2.41
CA ALA A 38 -13.79 4.19 3.08
C ALA A 38 -13.77 2.80 3.73
N ALA A 39 -13.23 1.80 3.02
CA ALA A 39 -13.07 0.45 3.55
C ALA A 39 -12.10 0.42 4.73
N HIS A 40 -10.89 0.95 4.55
CA HIS A 40 -9.79 0.91 5.51
C HIS A 40 -10.06 1.77 6.76
N GLY A 41 -10.78 2.87 6.62
CA GLY A 41 -11.06 3.79 7.72
C GLY A 41 -10.11 4.99 7.79
N PRO A 42 -10.22 5.80 8.86
CA PRO A 42 -9.60 7.11 8.95
C PRO A 42 -8.08 7.09 9.10
N THR A 43 -7.49 5.97 9.54
CA THR A 43 -6.03 5.80 9.67
C THR A 43 -5.30 5.87 8.33
N LEU A 44 -6.01 5.60 7.22
CA LEU A 44 -5.46 5.68 5.88
C LEU A 44 -5.72 7.06 5.27
N SER A 45 -4.66 7.85 5.12
CA SER A 45 -4.75 9.15 4.45
C SER A 45 -5.09 8.97 2.97
N TYR A 46 -5.73 9.98 2.38
CA TYR A 46 -6.07 9.94 0.95
C TYR A 46 -4.82 9.82 0.07
N GLU A 47 -3.73 10.49 0.44
CA GLU A 47 -2.47 10.45 -0.30
C GLU A 47 -1.84 9.05 -0.28
N VAL A 48 -1.77 8.42 0.90
CA VAL A 48 -1.24 7.06 1.03
C VAL A 48 -2.15 6.07 0.30
N ALA A 49 -3.48 6.20 0.42
CA ALA A 49 -4.42 5.36 -0.33
C ALA A 49 -4.24 5.48 -1.85
N TRP A 50 -3.98 6.69 -2.36
CA TRP A 50 -3.73 6.91 -3.78
C TRP A 50 -2.44 6.23 -4.23
N CYS A 51 -1.36 6.38 -3.43
CA CYS A 51 -0.07 5.75 -3.71
C CYS A 51 -0.19 4.22 -3.73
N LEU A 52 -0.91 3.63 -2.78
CA LEU A 52 -1.19 2.20 -2.75
C LEU A 52 -1.99 1.74 -3.97
N VAL A 53 -3.03 2.49 -4.37
CA VAL A 53 -3.79 2.17 -5.59
C VAL A 53 -2.93 2.24 -6.84
N ALA A 54 -2.02 3.21 -6.94
CA ALA A 54 -1.08 3.32 -8.06
C ALA A 54 -0.11 2.14 -8.11
N LEU A 55 0.45 1.72 -6.96
CA LEU A 55 1.32 0.55 -6.88
C LEU A 55 0.59 -0.77 -7.17
N ALA A 56 -0.69 -0.86 -6.77
CA ALA A 56 -1.52 -2.03 -7.05
C ALA A 56 -1.90 -2.16 -8.54
N ASP A 57 -1.93 -1.05 -9.26
CA ASP A 57 -2.26 -1.02 -10.69
C ASP A 57 -1.02 -1.32 -11.53
N ASP A 58 0.15 -0.76 -11.16
CA ASP A 58 1.44 -1.02 -11.82
C ASP A 58 2.63 -0.70 -10.90
N VAL A 59 3.56 -1.67 -10.77
CA VAL A 59 4.80 -1.55 -9.99
C VAL A 59 5.74 -0.45 -10.54
N ASP A 60 5.65 -0.12 -11.83
CA ASP A 60 6.42 0.96 -12.46
C ASP A 60 6.03 2.36 -11.94
N ASN A 61 4.98 2.46 -11.12
CA ASN A 61 4.67 3.67 -10.36
C ASN A 61 5.61 3.92 -9.17
N LEU A 62 6.46 2.96 -8.80
CA LEU A 62 7.35 3.07 -7.65
C LEU A 62 8.21 4.35 -7.64
N PRO A 63 8.92 4.75 -8.73
CA PRO A 63 9.70 5.99 -8.72
C PRO A 63 8.85 7.25 -8.53
N TYR A 64 7.61 7.23 -9.03
CA TYR A 64 6.68 8.35 -8.86
C TYR A 64 6.20 8.45 -7.41
N VAL A 65 5.79 7.33 -6.82
CA VAL A 65 5.34 7.27 -5.42
C VAL A 65 6.47 7.69 -4.48
N ARG A 66 7.70 7.21 -4.69
CA ARG A 66 8.87 7.61 -3.89
C ARG A 66 9.14 9.12 -3.93
N ARG A 67 8.99 9.76 -5.09
CA ARG A 67 9.18 11.22 -5.21
C ARG A 67 8.08 12.00 -4.48
N ARG A 68 6.86 11.48 -4.50
CA ARG A 68 5.70 12.10 -3.87
C ARG A 68 5.74 11.95 -2.35
N ASN A 69 6.13 10.79 -1.86
CA ASN A 69 6.21 10.48 -0.46
C ASN A 69 7.62 10.82 0.08
N ARG A 70 7.82 12.08 0.48
CA ARG A 70 9.08 12.49 1.10
C ARG A 70 9.27 11.72 2.40
N PRO A 71 10.40 11.01 2.59
CA PRO A 71 10.63 10.25 3.80
C PRO A 71 10.69 11.19 5.00
N VAL A 72 9.88 10.90 6.02
CA VAL A 72 9.98 11.55 7.33
C VAL A 72 11.15 10.88 8.05
N PRO A 73 12.22 11.61 8.43
CA PRO A 73 13.47 10.99 8.90
C PRO A 73 13.37 10.11 10.15
N SER A 74 12.27 10.22 10.91
CA SER A 74 12.09 9.57 12.22
C SER A 74 11.21 8.32 12.19
N VAL A 75 10.56 7.99 11.07
CA VAL A 75 9.64 6.84 10.98
C VAL A 75 10.11 5.91 9.88
N LEU A 76 10.23 4.62 10.22
CA LEU A 76 10.62 3.60 9.27
C LEU A 76 9.46 3.32 8.32
N PRO A 77 9.71 3.25 7.00
CA PRO A 77 8.71 2.81 6.05
C PRO A 77 8.36 1.35 6.21
N GLY A 78 7.13 1.02 5.84
CA GLY A 78 6.55 -0.31 5.98
C GLY A 78 5.14 -0.31 6.52
N VAL A 79 4.69 -1.51 6.91
CA VAL A 79 3.36 -1.74 7.44
C VAL A 79 3.45 -1.91 8.96
N MET A 80 2.70 -1.10 9.69
CA MET A 80 2.52 -1.23 11.12
C MET A 80 1.13 -1.77 11.41
N VAL A 81 1.00 -2.69 12.34
CA VAL A 81 -0.33 -3.20 12.74
C VAL A 81 -0.86 -2.34 13.88
N ASP A 82 -2.11 -1.88 13.77
CA ASP A 82 -2.76 -1.20 14.90
C ASP A 82 -3.09 -2.16 16.05
N LEU A 83 -3.58 -1.62 17.17
CA LEU A 83 -3.91 -2.42 18.35
C LEU A 83 -5.43 -2.57 18.43
N TRP A 84 -5.92 -3.80 18.24
CA TRP A 84 -7.36 -4.11 18.28
C TRP A 84 -8.04 -3.58 19.55
N ALA A 85 -7.39 -3.74 20.70
CA ALA A 85 -7.90 -3.31 22.01
C ALA A 85 -8.03 -1.78 22.15
N GLN A 86 -7.37 -0.99 21.30
CA GLN A 86 -7.44 0.48 21.29
C GLN A 86 -8.49 1.01 20.30
N LEU A 87 -9.14 0.13 19.53
CA LEU A 87 -10.18 0.53 18.60
C LEU A 87 -11.50 0.77 19.33
N ASP A 88 -12.22 1.81 18.95
CA ASP A 88 -13.59 2.05 19.41
C ASP A 88 -14.51 0.87 19.08
N PRO A 89 -15.51 0.55 19.93
CA PRO A 89 -16.42 -0.58 19.70
C PRO A 89 -17.13 -0.53 18.34
N ALA A 90 -17.47 0.67 17.84
CA ALA A 90 -18.07 0.85 16.52
C ALA A 90 -17.12 0.45 15.38
N GLU A 91 -15.83 0.77 15.51
CA GLU A 91 -14.80 0.40 14.53
C GLU A 91 -14.51 -1.10 14.59
N GLN A 92 -14.45 -1.68 15.79
CA GLN A 92 -14.34 -3.14 15.96
C GLN A 92 -15.49 -3.86 15.25
N GLN A 93 -16.74 -3.41 15.43
CA GLN A 93 -17.90 -4.00 14.77
C GLN A 93 -17.86 -3.83 13.25
N ARG A 94 -17.43 -2.67 12.76
CA ARG A 94 -17.26 -2.40 11.32
C ARG A 94 -16.23 -3.35 10.69
N ARG A 95 -15.06 -3.51 11.34
CA ARG A 95 -14.00 -4.42 10.87
C ARG A 95 -14.43 -5.88 10.93
N ARG A 96 -15.16 -6.30 11.97
CA ARG A 96 -15.77 -7.65 12.03
C ARG A 96 -16.71 -7.89 10.86
N ALA A 97 -17.66 -6.98 10.62
CA ALA A 97 -18.61 -7.09 9.50
C ALA A 97 -17.89 -7.17 8.14
N TRP A 98 -16.83 -6.36 7.96
CA TRP A 98 -15.97 -6.44 6.78
C TRP A 98 -15.31 -7.82 6.65
N LEU A 99 -14.63 -8.28 7.69
CA LEU A 99 -13.92 -9.56 7.69
C LEU A 99 -14.85 -10.76 7.49
N THR A 100 -16.08 -10.72 8.01
CA THR A 100 -17.10 -11.73 7.73
C THR A 100 -17.47 -11.77 6.24
N ARG A 101 -17.51 -10.61 5.58
CA ARG A 101 -17.89 -10.51 4.16
C ARG A 101 -16.73 -10.80 3.20
N HIS A 102 -15.51 -10.45 3.58
CA HIS A 102 -14.35 -10.37 2.69
C HIS A 102 -13.19 -11.29 3.08
N SER A 103 -13.20 -11.83 4.30
CA SER A 103 -12.18 -12.73 4.87
C SER A 103 -10.74 -12.17 4.91
N ARG A 104 -10.54 -10.91 4.52
CA ARG A 104 -9.24 -10.24 4.38
C ARG A 104 -9.38 -8.75 4.68
N THR A 105 -8.30 -8.12 5.14
CA THR A 105 -8.27 -6.67 5.33
C THR A 105 -8.32 -5.94 3.98
N PRO A 106 -8.70 -4.65 3.95
CA PRO A 106 -8.71 -3.86 2.73
C PRO A 106 -7.35 -3.79 2.03
N LEU A 107 -6.25 -3.70 2.79
CA LEU A 107 -4.89 -3.64 2.23
C LEU A 107 -4.47 -5.01 1.66
N HIS A 108 -4.77 -6.11 2.34
CA HIS A 108 -4.56 -7.46 1.80
C HIS A 108 -5.39 -7.73 0.53
N LEU A 109 -6.62 -7.21 0.44
CA LEU A 109 -7.44 -7.29 -0.78
C LEU A 109 -6.89 -6.44 -1.92
N LEU A 110 -6.21 -5.33 -1.61
CA LEU A 110 -5.58 -4.49 -2.61
C LEU A 110 -4.39 -5.20 -3.27
N GLY A 111 -3.70 -6.08 -2.54
CA GLY A 111 -2.66 -6.95 -3.08
C GLY A 111 -1.32 -6.28 -3.31
N VAL A 112 -1.04 -5.15 -2.65
CA VAL A 112 0.29 -4.50 -2.69
C VAL A 112 1.20 -5.22 -1.69
N PRO A 113 2.34 -5.79 -2.12
CA PRO A 113 3.30 -6.41 -1.21
C PRO A 113 3.88 -5.41 -0.21
N GLU A 114 4.16 -5.86 1.01
CA GLU A 114 4.76 -5.02 2.05
C GLU A 114 6.13 -4.48 1.63
N GLU A 115 6.93 -5.30 0.95
CA GLU A 115 8.24 -4.88 0.44
C GLU A 115 8.10 -3.71 -0.55
N LEU A 116 7.01 -3.68 -1.33
CA LEU A 116 6.77 -2.59 -2.26
C LEU A 116 6.34 -1.31 -1.52
N ILE A 117 5.61 -1.44 -0.42
CA ILE A 117 5.23 -0.33 0.47
C ILE A 117 6.50 0.26 1.11
N GLU A 118 7.40 -0.59 1.62
CA GLU A 118 8.69 -0.21 2.19
C GLU A 118 9.58 0.50 1.16
N LEU A 119 9.77 -0.12 -0.02
CA LEU A 119 10.58 0.46 -1.10
C LEU A 119 10.02 1.79 -1.60
N ALA A 120 8.70 1.95 -1.55
CA ALA A 120 8.02 3.20 -1.88
C ALA A 120 8.20 4.28 -0.80
N GLY A 121 8.77 3.92 0.35
CA GLY A 121 8.91 4.78 1.52
C GLY A 121 7.60 5.02 2.27
N LEU A 122 6.53 4.31 1.94
CA LEU A 122 5.20 4.52 2.51
C LEU A 122 5.13 4.04 3.96
N HIS A 123 4.28 4.67 4.75
CA HIS A 123 3.97 4.24 6.11
C HIS A 123 2.48 3.95 6.15
N VAL A 124 2.13 2.70 6.43
CA VAL A 124 0.73 2.25 6.40
C VAL A 124 0.41 1.54 7.70
N THR A 125 -0.67 1.96 8.36
CA THR A 125 -1.20 1.23 9.50
C THR A 125 -2.21 0.20 9.01
N GLU A 126 -1.91 -1.09 9.10
CA GLU A 126 -2.80 -2.21 8.81
C GLU A 126 -3.65 -2.59 10.02
N TRP A 127 -4.78 -3.24 9.78
CA TRP A 127 -5.68 -3.73 10.80
C TRP A 127 -5.08 -4.90 11.58
N ALA A 128 -5.09 -4.80 12.91
CA ALA A 128 -5.11 -5.99 13.75
C ALA A 128 -6.37 -6.80 13.50
N LEU A 129 -6.22 -8.13 13.56
CA LEU A 129 -7.35 -9.05 13.50
C LEU A 129 -8.04 -9.14 14.88
N PRO A 130 -9.35 -9.43 14.92
CA PRO A 130 -10.04 -9.74 16.17
C PRO A 130 -9.37 -10.89 16.92
N PRO A 131 -9.32 -10.88 18.25
CA PRO A 131 -8.63 -11.91 19.05
C PRO A 131 -9.26 -13.30 18.91
N ASP A 132 -10.51 -13.38 18.47
CA ASP A 132 -11.28 -14.59 18.24
C ASP A 132 -11.10 -15.17 16.82
N MET A 133 -10.37 -14.48 15.93
CA MET A 133 -10.04 -15.02 14.60
C MET A 133 -8.71 -15.82 14.64
N PRO A 134 -8.67 -17.04 14.10
CA PRO A 134 -7.43 -17.81 14.06
C PRO A 134 -6.37 -17.09 13.23
N SER A 135 -5.20 -16.86 13.84
CA SER A 135 -4.02 -16.19 13.29
C SER A 135 -3.36 -16.89 12.09
N ILE A 136 -4.00 -17.87 11.46
CA ILE A 136 -3.50 -18.55 10.27
C ILE A 136 -3.50 -17.58 9.06
N SER A 137 -4.29 -16.50 9.13
CA SER A 137 -4.27 -15.39 8.15
C SER A 137 -3.17 -14.34 8.41
N LEU A 138 -2.43 -14.44 9.53
CA LEU A 138 -1.33 -13.56 9.94
C LEU A 138 0.06 -14.02 9.45
N VAL A 139 0.19 -15.19 8.81
CA VAL A 139 1.50 -15.71 8.33
C VAL A 139 2.12 -14.83 7.24
N VAL A 140 1.33 -13.94 6.63
CA VAL A 140 1.79 -12.88 5.72
C VAL A 140 2.37 -11.67 6.47
N GLN A 141 2.09 -11.48 7.78
CA GLN A 141 2.61 -10.37 8.59
C GLN A 141 4.00 -10.63 9.22
N GLN A 142 4.62 -11.80 9.03
CA GLN A 142 5.84 -12.19 9.77
C GLN A 142 7.11 -12.39 8.93
N ARG A 143 7.07 -12.21 7.61
CA ARG A 143 8.29 -12.22 6.79
C ARG A 143 8.51 -10.78 6.33
N SER A 144 9.21 -9.94 7.08
CA SER A 144 10.67 -9.91 7.00
C SER A 144 11.28 -9.20 8.21
N ARG A 145 11.78 -9.94 9.21
CA ARG A 145 12.88 -9.41 10.05
C ARG A 145 14.18 -9.62 9.26
N PRO A 146 14.93 -8.58 8.88
CA PRO A 146 16.29 -8.79 8.41
C PRO A 146 17.13 -9.36 9.56
N LYS A 147 17.81 -10.45 9.25
CA LYS A 147 18.80 -11.14 10.07
C LYS A 147 19.85 -10.09 10.49
N LYS A 148 20.02 -9.83 11.80
CA LYS A 148 21.21 -9.14 12.31
C LYS A 148 22.41 -10.01 11.91
N THR A 149 23.25 -9.49 11.03
CA THR A 149 24.63 -9.95 10.89
C THR A 149 25.42 -9.33 12.02
N ASP A 150 25.94 -10.20 12.90
CA ASP A 150 27.13 -9.94 13.73
C ASP A 150 28.31 -9.48 12.87
#